data_AF-A0AAW6U1J0-F1
#
_entry.id   AF-A0AAW6U1J0-F1
#
_cell.length_a   1.000
_cell.length_b   1.000
_cell.length_c   1.000
_cell.angle_alpha   90.00
_cell.angle_beta   90.00
_cell.angle_gamma   90.00
#
_symmetry.space_group_name_H-M   'P 1'
#
loop_
_entity.id
_entity.type
_entity.pdbx_description
1 polymer ?
#
loop_
_entity_poly.entity_id
_entity_poly.type
_entity_poly.pdbx_seq_one_letter_code
_entity_poly.pdbx_strand_id
1 'polypeptide(L)'
;ISVLERMAEGRAKSVTKMLEVYKSNPCPVYLLSIAADRSVIETMEFLIAGTDVNLRCCLGSDEEQEEAICSLKAAKTIVLDGTALVTLLLTQSYAALDPVPIELVVTEGTLNDLRSTPCMHGDPHTQVSSFSTDGFVPTTPESVLKARSALQGLIDFVKTRCQIAGGAIIASLDADYREQLLQGFGNAGLESMLLASQRDAVLWTDDLPTAMFAKGQFGCRRVWSQLAFEYFAGRAIVPQDLSEDVALQLFGMRYYYVRPSVSMIMRAIRKCGGDVDETPLRQVLYWFADEHAKTDGQFMIAAGTLKTLWQSSLVDATAQRITIRILERLTQRPGGLNMVKGLLVNVAAIFGVDVINGAKAHQVIEAWLKGRHSTIIIP
;
A
#
# COMPACT_ATOMS: atom_id res chain seq x y z
N ILE A 1 18.88 -8.67 -35.34
CA ILE A 1 18.55 -7.83 -34.16
C ILE A 1 18.41 -6.39 -34.62
N SER A 2 17.17 -5.92 -34.74
CA SER A 2 16.82 -4.56 -35.19
C SER A 2 17.34 -3.51 -34.20
N VAL A 3 17.44 -2.25 -34.64
CA VAL A 3 17.83 -1.12 -33.76
C VAL A 3 16.83 -0.96 -32.60
N LEU A 4 15.54 -1.22 -32.85
CA LEU A 4 14.47 -1.19 -31.84
C LEU A 4 14.66 -2.27 -30.76
N GLU A 5 15.07 -3.48 -31.15
CA GLU A 5 15.37 -4.56 -30.20
C GLU A 5 16.56 -4.23 -29.31
N ARG A 6 17.62 -3.61 -29.85
CA ARG A 6 18.79 -3.17 -29.07
C ARG A 6 18.46 -2.01 -28.13
N MET A 7 17.61 -1.06 -28.55
CA MET A 7 17.14 0.03 -27.68
C MET A 7 16.22 -0.49 -26.57
N ALA A 8 15.36 -1.47 -26.87
CA ALA A 8 14.51 -2.12 -25.89
C ALA A 8 15.31 -2.93 -24.86
N GLU A 9 16.34 -3.69 -25.29
CA GLU A 9 17.24 -4.42 -24.39
C GLU A 9 18.08 -3.48 -23.50
N GLY A 10 18.57 -2.36 -24.06
CA GLY A 10 19.30 -1.35 -23.28
C GLY A 10 18.42 -0.71 -22.20
N ARG A 11 17.17 -0.39 -22.53
CA ARG A 11 16.18 0.14 -21.59
C ARG A 11 15.79 -0.88 -20.52
N ALA A 12 15.55 -2.14 -20.91
CA ALA A 12 15.23 -3.23 -19.99
C ALA A 12 16.31 -3.42 -18.92
N LYS A 13 17.60 -3.46 -19.33
CA LYS A 13 18.73 -3.58 -18.41
C LYS A 13 18.85 -2.39 -17.45
N SER A 14 18.54 -1.18 -17.92
CA SER A 14 18.55 0.03 -17.07
C SER A 14 17.46 -0.03 -15.99
N VAL A 15 16.25 -0.47 -16.36
CA VAL A 15 15.12 -0.64 -15.43
C VAL A 15 15.42 -1.73 -14.39
N THR A 16 15.92 -2.90 -14.80
CA THR A 16 16.28 -3.99 -13.86
C THR A 16 17.31 -3.52 -12.85
N LYS A 17 18.35 -2.79 -13.28
CA LYS A 17 19.38 -2.26 -12.39
C LYS A 17 18.80 -1.25 -11.39
N MET A 18 17.85 -0.42 -11.79
CA MET A 18 17.19 0.52 -10.89
C MET A 18 16.22 -0.16 -9.91
N LEU A 19 15.57 -1.25 -10.31
CA LEU A 19 14.77 -2.07 -9.39
C LEU A 19 15.63 -2.70 -8.30
N GLU A 20 16.82 -3.20 -8.66
CA GLU A 20 17.78 -3.73 -7.66
C GLU A 20 18.23 -2.63 -6.68
N VAL A 21 18.43 -1.41 -7.18
CA VAL A 21 18.73 -0.25 -6.35
C VAL A 21 17.55 0.08 -5.44
N TYR A 22 16.32 0.20 -5.96
CA TYR A 22 15.12 0.49 -5.16
C TYR A 22 14.87 -0.60 -4.09
N LYS A 23 15.13 -1.88 -4.42
CA LYS A 23 15.04 -3.00 -3.47
C LYS A 23 16.02 -2.86 -2.31
N SER A 24 17.24 -2.40 -2.60
CA SER A 24 18.33 -2.29 -1.61
C SER A 24 18.30 -0.97 -0.84
N ASN A 25 17.84 0.11 -1.49
CA ASN A 25 17.75 1.45 -0.95
C ASN A 25 16.61 2.21 -1.66
N PRO A 26 15.41 2.28 -1.05
CA PRO A 26 14.26 2.91 -1.69
C PRO A 26 14.56 4.35 -2.07
N CYS A 27 14.38 4.68 -3.34
CA CYS A 27 14.45 6.03 -3.87
C CYS A 27 13.04 6.53 -4.23
N PRO A 28 12.83 7.84 -4.49
CA PRO A 28 11.53 8.34 -4.88
C PRO A 28 10.97 7.62 -6.12
N VAL A 29 9.67 7.29 -6.12
CA VAL A 29 9.01 6.70 -7.30
C VAL A 29 9.14 7.61 -8.52
N TYR A 30 9.09 8.93 -8.31
CA TYR A 30 9.33 9.92 -9.35
C TYR A 30 10.72 9.80 -10.00
N LEU A 31 11.77 9.53 -9.22
CA LEU A 31 13.11 9.34 -9.76
C LEU A 31 13.15 8.11 -10.67
N LEU A 32 12.49 7.02 -10.24
CA LEU A 32 12.39 5.80 -11.02
C LEU A 32 11.60 6.03 -12.31
N SER A 33 10.49 6.79 -12.25
CA SER A 33 9.66 7.07 -13.42
C SER A 33 10.41 7.93 -14.46
N ILE A 34 11.13 8.96 -14.01
CA ILE A 34 11.95 9.82 -14.87
C ILE A 34 13.06 9.00 -15.53
N ALA A 35 13.79 8.21 -14.74
CA ALA A 35 14.90 7.43 -15.27
C ALA A 35 14.45 6.28 -16.19
N ALA A 36 13.22 5.79 -16.02
CA ALA A 36 12.60 4.80 -16.90
C ALA A 36 11.94 5.42 -18.14
N ASP A 37 11.84 6.76 -18.23
CA ASP A 37 11.07 7.48 -19.26
C ASP A 37 9.60 7.00 -19.29
N ARG A 38 8.99 6.96 -18.10
CA ARG A 38 7.63 6.45 -17.85
C ARG A 38 6.84 7.42 -16.98
N SER A 39 5.52 7.30 -17.05
CA SER A 39 4.65 7.95 -16.07
C SER A 39 4.79 7.31 -14.68
N VAL A 40 4.43 8.06 -13.64
CA VAL A 40 4.34 7.53 -12.26
C VAL A 40 3.35 6.37 -12.19
N ILE A 41 2.26 6.44 -12.96
CA ILE A 41 1.24 5.37 -13.05
C ILE A 41 1.89 4.07 -13.52
N GLU A 42 2.51 4.07 -14.70
CA GLU A 42 3.16 2.87 -15.26
C GLU A 42 4.26 2.34 -14.33
N THR A 43 4.98 3.24 -13.66
CA THR A 43 6.06 2.88 -12.75
C THR A 43 5.53 2.14 -11.52
N MET A 44 4.46 2.65 -10.90
CA MET A 44 3.82 1.98 -9.76
C MET A 44 3.14 0.69 -10.17
N GLU A 45 2.43 0.66 -11.30
CA GLU A 45 1.85 -0.58 -11.85
C GLU A 45 2.92 -1.65 -12.05
N PHE A 46 4.08 -1.27 -12.58
CA PHE A 46 5.21 -2.17 -12.77
C PHE A 46 5.79 -2.67 -11.45
N LEU A 47 5.98 -1.80 -10.45
CA LEU A 47 6.44 -2.19 -9.12
C LEU A 47 5.47 -3.19 -8.46
N ILE A 48 4.17 -2.93 -8.57
CA ILE A 48 3.10 -3.73 -7.98
C ILE A 48 2.96 -5.09 -8.68
N ALA A 49 3.01 -5.11 -10.01
CA ALA A 49 2.78 -6.32 -10.80
C ALA A 49 4.01 -7.24 -10.87
N GLY A 50 5.20 -6.66 -10.95
CA GLY A 50 6.38 -7.38 -11.43
C GLY A 50 7.36 -7.87 -10.38
N THR A 51 7.28 -7.43 -9.12
CA THR A 51 8.51 -7.45 -8.30
C THR A 51 8.35 -8.02 -6.89
N ASP A 52 9.38 -8.73 -6.43
CA ASP A 52 9.63 -9.02 -5.01
C ASP A 52 10.11 -7.77 -4.25
N VAL A 53 9.50 -6.63 -4.57
CA VAL A 53 9.82 -5.33 -4.00
C VAL A 53 8.55 -4.77 -3.38
N ASN A 54 8.68 -4.31 -2.15
CA ASN A 54 7.58 -3.69 -1.44
C ASN A 54 7.60 -2.19 -1.70
N LEU A 55 6.45 -1.63 -2.05
CA LEU A 55 6.31 -0.19 -2.22
C LEU A 55 6.25 0.47 -0.84
N ARG A 56 7.27 1.25 -0.48
CA ARG A 56 7.34 1.83 0.87
C ARG A 56 6.55 3.13 0.95
N CYS A 57 5.47 3.15 1.73
CA CYS A 57 4.65 4.35 1.97
C CYS A 57 4.84 4.97 3.37
N CYS A 58 5.39 4.22 4.33
CA CYS A 58 5.62 4.66 5.70
C CYS A 58 6.80 3.95 6.39
N LEU A 59 7.30 4.53 7.49
CA LEU A 59 8.28 3.91 8.39
C LEU A 59 7.62 2.86 9.30
N GLY A 60 6.35 3.08 9.64
CA GLY A 60 5.53 2.14 10.39
C GLY A 60 5.56 2.31 11.92
N SER A 61 6.23 3.35 12.42
CA SER A 61 6.26 3.62 13.85
C SER A 61 4.93 4.23 14.33
N ASP A 62 4.63 4.08 15.63
CA ASP A 62 3.40 4.65 16.20
C ASP A 62 3.50 6.18 16.24
N GLU A 63 4.69 6.71 16.47
CA GLU A 63 4.97 8.15 16.49
C GLU A 63 4.69 8.78 15.12
N GLU A 64 5.08 8.10 14.03
CA GLU A 64 4.78 8.55 12.68
C GLU A 64 3.27 8.55 12.39
N GLN A 65 2.56 7.52 12.85
CA GLN A 65 1.11 7.42 12.69
C GLN A 65 0.39 8.54 13.48
N GLU A 66 0.79 8.79 14.72
CA GLU A 66 0.23 9.86 15.54
C GLU A 66 0.46 11.24 14.90
N GLU A 67 1.66 11.49 14.38
CA GLU A 67 1.98 12.73 13.67
C GLU A 67 1.14 12.92 12.41
N ALA A 68 0.97 11.86 11.60
CA ALA A 68 0.15 11.89 10.39
C ALA A 68 -1.33 12.17 10.70
N ILE A 69 -1.87 11.52 11.73
CA ILE A 69 -3.23 11.75 12.20
C ILE A 69 -3.40 13.18 12.72
N CYS A 70 -2.46 13.68 13.53
CA CYS A 70 -2.52 15.07 14.02
C CYS A 70 -2.44 16.08 12.88
N SER A 71 -1.61 15.80 11.88
CA SER A 71 -1.50 16.62 10.66
C SER A 71 -2.82 16.67 9.91
N LEU A 72 -3.47 15.52 9.70
CA LEU A 72 -4.76 15.43 9.02
C LEU A 72 -5.90 16.07 9.84
N LYS A 73 -5.85 16.03 11.18
CA LYS A 73 -6.79 16.76 12.07
C LYS A 73 -6.74 18.27 11.87
N ALA A 74 -5.54 18.80 11.69
CA ALA A 74 -5.30 20.24 11.58
C ALA A 74 -5.28 20.74 10.13
N ALA A 75 -5.40 19.85 9.14
CA ALA A 75 -5.34 20.21 7.74
C ALA A 75 -6.65 20.89 7.28
N LYS A 76 -6.51 22.01 6.58
CA LYS A 76 -7.59 22.62 5.78
C LYS A 76 -7.52 22.17 4.33
N THR A 77 -6.31 21.79 3.91
CA THR A 77 -5.99 21.43 2.54
C THR A 77 -5.19 20.13 2.51
N ILE A 78 -5.54 19.23 1.62
CA ILE A 78 -4.80 18.01 1.29
C ILE A 78 -4.27 18.17 -0.12
N VAL A 79 -2.95 18.11 -0.27
CA VAL A 79 -2.30 18.06 -1.57
C VAL A 79 -2.13 16.60 -1.96
N LEU A 80 -2.86 16.16 -2.99
CA LEU A 80 -2.78 14.80 -3.51
C LEU A 80 -1.62 14.74 -4.52
N ASP A 81 -0.57 14.00 -4.18
CA ASP A 81 0.53 13.77 -5.10
C ASP A 81 0.19 12.67 -6.13
N GLY A 82 1.08 12.47 -7.11
CA GLY A 82 0.88 11.48 -8.16
C GLY A 82 0.78 10.04 -7.63
N THR A 83 1.52 9.69 -6.56
CA THR A 83 1.52 8.34 -6.01
C THR A 83 0.24 8.04 -5.21
N ALA A 84 -0.30 9.03 -4.51
CA ALA A 84 -1.61 8.95 -3.86
C ALA A 84 -2.72 8.81 -4.90
N LEU A 85 -2.69 9.60 -5.98
CA LEU A 85 -3.68 9.51 -7.06
C LEU A 85 -3.64 8.15 -7.77
N VAL A 86 -2.45 7.58 -8.00
CA VAL A 86 -2.32 6.22 -8.52
C VAL A 86 -2.88 5.19 -7.55
N THR A 87 -2.61 5.33 -6.25
CA THR A 87 -3.20 4.44 -5.24
C THR A 87 -4.73 4.51 -5.24
N LEU A 88 -5.30 5.71 -5.32
CA LEU A 88 -6.75 5.92 -5.42
C LEU A 88 -7.34 5.34 -6.72
N LEU A 89 -6.60 5.41 -7.84
CA LEU A 89 -6.98 4.80 -9.11
C LEU A 89 -7.03 3.28 -9.01
N LEU A 90 -5.95 2.65 -8.52
CA LEU A 90 -5.80 1.20 -8.44
C LEU A 90 -6.79 0.58 -7.44
N THR A 91 -7.11 1.32 -6.38
CA THR A 91 -8.13 0.92 -5.39
C THR A 91 -9.56 1.30 -5.78
N GLN A 92 -9.72 2.08 -6.86
CA GLN A 92 -11.01 2.65 -7.32
C GLN A 92 -11.75 3.43 -6.22
N SER A 93 -11.01 4.14 -5.38
CA SER A 93 -11.53 4.76 -4.15
C SER A 93 -11.60 6.29 -4.21
N TYR A 94 -11.16 6.93 -5.30
CA TYR A 94 -11.14 8.39 -5.43
C TYR A 94 -12.53 9.04 -5.24
N ALA A 95 -13.60 8.44 -5.77
CA ALA A 95 -14.96 8.97 -5.66
C ALA A 95 -15.46 9.01 -4.20
N ALA A 96 -14.90 8.18 -3.31
CA ALA A 96 -15.25 8.22 -1.89
C ALA A 96 -14.71 9.45 -1.17
N LEU A 97 -13.89 10.26 -1.83
CA LEU A 97 -13.41 11.53 -1.28
C LEU A 97 -14.38 12.70 -1.50
N ASP A 98 -15.46 12.51 -2.27
CA ASP A 98 -16.51 13.52 -2.45
C ASP A 98 -17.05 14.11 -1.13
N PRO A 99 -17.46 13.29 -0.12
CA PRO A 99 -17.97 13.80 1.15
C PRO A 99 -16.89 14.35 2.09
N VAL A 100 -15.60 14.24 1.75
CA VAL A 100 -14.53 14.70 2.64
C VAL A 100 -14.58 16.23 2.75
N PRO A 101 -14.73 16.81 3.96
CA PRO A 101 -14.93 18.25 4.15
C PRO A 101 -13.59 19.02 4.19
N ILE A 102 -12.59 18.53 3.48
CA ILE A 102 -11.25 19.12 3.38
C ILE A 102 -11.03 19.48 1.91
N GLU A 103 -10.41 20.62 1.67
CA GLU A 103 -10.05 21.04 0.31
C GLU A 103 -9.02 20.07 -0.26
N LEU A 104 -9.29 19.55 -1.46
CA LEU A 104 -8.38 18.66 -2.17
C LEU A 104 -7.71 19.47 -3.26
N VAL A 105 -6.39 19.39 -3.34
CA VAL A 105 -5.60 20.15 -4.30
C VAL A 105 -4.70 19.20 -5.07
N VAL A 106 -4.62 19.41 -6.37
CA VAL A 106 -3.71 18.72 -7.29
C VAL A 106 -2.97 19.78 -8.08
N THR A 107 -1.69 19.54 -8.37
CA THR A 107 -0.90 20.50 -9.14
C THR A 107 -1.10 20.30 -10.65
N GLU A 108 -0.90 21.35 -11.45
CA GLU A 108 -0.96 21.26 -12.90
C GLU A 108 0.02 20.21 -13.45
N GLY A 109 1.24 20.14 -12.90
CA GLY A 109 2.21 19.10 -13.27
C GLY A 109 1.66 17.70 -13.03
N THR A 110 1.03 17.47 -11.88
CA THR A 110 0.42 16.17 -11.56
C THR A 110 -0.73 15.82 -12.50
N LEU A 111 -1.60 16.79 -12.83
CA LEU A 111 -2.67 16.58 -13.81
C LEU A 111 -2.13 16.32 -15.22
N ASN A 112 -1.05 16.99 -15.60
CA ASN A 112 -0.39 16.78 -16.89
C ASN A 112 0.25 15.39 -16.98
N ASP A 113 0.84 14.89 -15.89
CA ASP A 113 1.37 13.53 -15.79
C ASP A 113 0.26 12.47 -15.94
N LEU A 114 -0.91 12.69 -15.31
CA LEU A 114 -2.06 11.80 -15.52
C LEU A 114 -2.49 11.78 -16.98
N ARG A 115 -2.59 12.96 -17.62
CA ARG A 115 -2.99 13.08 -19.02
C ARG A 115 -1.99 12.43 -19.95
N SER A 116 -0.69 12.59 -19.71
CA SER A 116 0.40 12.10 -20.57
C SER A 116 0.56 10.57 -20.57
N THR A 117 -0.13 9.87 -19.68
CA THR A 117 -0.07 8.40 -19.56
C THR A 117 -0.42 7.72 -20.91
N PRO A 118 0.37 6.74 -21.40
CA PRO A 118 0.23 6.22 -22.77
C PRO A 118 -1.15 5.64 -23.13
N CYS A 119 -1.87 5.06 -22.15
CA CYS A 119 -3.21 4.52 -22.39
C CYS A 119 -4.21 5.59 -22.86
N MET A 120 -3.93 6.89 -22.63
CA MET A 120 -4.75 8.01 -23.08
C MET A 120 -4.56 8.37 -24.56
N HIS A 121 -3.43 8.02 -25.16
CA HIS A 121 -3.01 8.56 -26.47
C HIS A 121 -2.82 7.50 -27.58
N GLY A 122 -2.77 6.20 -27.25
CA GLY A 122 -2.59 5.12 -28.22
C GLY A 122 -3.89 4.57 -28.84
N ASP A 123 -3.79 3.92 -30.01
CA ASP A 123 -4.91 3.12 -30.55
C ASP A 123 -5.05 1.83 -29.72
N PRO A 124 -6.21 1.54 -29.11
CA PRO A 124 -6.45 0.30 -28.37
C PRO A 124 -6.20 -0.98 -29.18
N HIS A 125 -6.25 -0.90 -30.51
CA HIS A 125 -6.03 -2.02 -31.42
C HIS A 125 -4.58 -2.18 -31.86
N THR A 126 -3.72 -1.18 -31.63
CA THR A 126 -2.27 -1.37 -31.74
C THR A 126 -1.78 -2.13 -30.52
N GLN A 127 -1.05 -3.24 -30.71
CA GLN A 127 -0.48 -4.03 -29.61
C GLN A 127 0.48 -3.15 -28.80
N VAL A 128 -0.02 -2.53 -27.74
CA VAL A 128 0.81 -1.90 -26.72
C VAL A 128 1.20 -3.03 -25.79
N SER A 129 2.44 -3.45 -25.88
CA SER A 129 2.98 -4.45 -24.99
C SER A 129 3.25 -3.79 -23.63
N SER A 130 2.60 -4.31 -22.58
CA SER A 130 2.92 -3.91 -21.20
C SER A 130 4.25 -4.55 -20.81
N PHE A 131 5.10 -3.79 -20.13
CA PHE A 131 6.41 -4.29 -19.73
C PHE A 131 6.27 -5.05 -18.41
N SER A 132 6.54 -6.34 -18.42
CA SER A 132 6.66 -7.18 -17.23
C SER A 132 8.12 -7.54 -16.98
N THR A 133 8.40 -8.14 -15.84
CA THR A 133 9.72 -8.72 -15.55
C THR A 133 10.15 -9.80 -16.55
N ASP A 134 9.18 -10.49 -17.16
CA ASP A 134 9.42 -11.54 -18.16
C ASP A 134 9.41 -11.01 -19.61
N GLY A 135 9.41 -9.68 -19.77
CA GLY A 135 9.37 -9.00 -21.06
C GLY A 135 7.98 -8.45 -21.40
N PHE A 136 7.72 -8.30 -22.69
CA PHE A 136 6.51 -7.67 -23.21
C PHE A 136 5.30 -8.62 -23.14
N VAL A 137 4.29 -8.25 -22.34
CA VAL A 137 3.01 -8.96 -22.28
C VAL A 137 2.03 -8.32 -23.27
N PRO A 138 1.40 -9.09 -24.17
CA PRO A 138 0.36 -8.58 -25.05
C PRO A 138 -0.80 -8.04 -24.22
N THR A 139 -1.09 -6.74 -24.36
CA THR A 139 -2.28 -6.14 -23.74
C THR A 139 -3.46 -6.32 -24.67
N THR A 140 -4.61 -6.78 -24.17
CA THR A 140 -5.84 -6.86 -24.97
C THR A 140 -6.43 -5.44 -25.15
N PRO A 141 -7.12 -5.17 -26.28
CA PRO A 141 -7.81 -3.90 -26.47
C PRO A 141 -8.80 -3.59 -25.34
N GLU A 142 -9.47 -4.61 -24.80
CA GLU A 142 -10.37 -4.49 -23.66
C GLU A 142 -9.65 -3.98 -22.40
N SER A 143 -8.48 -4.52 -22.08
CA SER A 143 -7.67 -4.06 -20.95
C SER A 143 -7.22 -2.61 -21.11
N VAL A 144 -6.83 -2.21 -22.34
CA VAL A 144 -6.46 -0.81 -22.63
C VAL A 144 -7.67 0.12 -22.46
N LEU A 145 -8.84 -0.27 -22.97
CA LEU A 145 -10.07 0.53 -22.84
C LEU A 145 -10.52 0.64 -21.39
N LYS A 146 -10.41 -0.44 -20.60
CA LYS A 146 -10.71 -0.43 -19.17
C LYS A 146 -9.77 0.50 -18.40
N ALA A 147 -8.46 0.41 -18.65
CA ALA A 147 -7.47 1.28 -18.03
C ALA A 147 -7.71 2.75 -18.39
N ARG A 148 -7.98 3.04 -19.67
CA ARG A 148 -8.33 4.38 -20.15
C ARG A 148 -9.58 4.92 -19.45
N SER A 149 -10.64 4.12 -19.36
CA SER A 149 -11.89 4.52 -18.71
C SER A 149 -11.67 4.84 -17.23
N ALA A 150 -10.91 4.00 -16.52
CA ALA A 150 -10.58 4.24 -15.11
C ALA A 150 -9.76 5.52 -14.92
N LEU A 151 -8.74 5.74 -15.74
CA LEU A 151 -7.90 6.94 -15.67
C LEU A 151 -8.68 8.21 -16.05
N GLN A 152 -9.56 8.13 -17.06
CA GLN A 152 -10.45 9.22 -17.42
C GLN A 152 -11.38 9.58 -16.26
N GLY A 153 -11.95 8.58 -15.57
CA GLY A 153 -12.75 8.79 -14.36
C GLY A 153 -11.99 9.51 -13.25
N LEU A 154 -10.72 9.14 -13.02
CA LEU A 154 -9.86 9.87 -12.07
C LEU A 154 -9.59 11.31 -12.52
N ILE A 155 -9.28 11.54 -13.80
CA ILE A 155 -9.03 12.88 -14.34
C ILE A 155 -10.27 13.77 -14.18
N ASP A 156 -11.46 13.23 -14.42
CA ASP A 156 -12.72 13.96 -14.27
C ASP A 156 -13.03 14.24 -12.80
N PHE A 157 -12.77 13.29 -11.90
CA PHE A 157 -12.80 13.53 -10.45
C PHE A 157 -11.86 14.67 -10.06
N VAL A 158 -10.60 14.66 -10.50
CA VAL A 158 -9.63 15.72 -10.19
C VAL A 158 -10.13 17.09 -10.67
N LYS A 159 -10.64 17.17 -11.90
CA LYS A 159 -11.15 18.45 -12.46
C LYS A 159 -12.39 18.99 -11.75
N THR A 160 -13.23 18.10 -11.22
CA THR A 160 -14.53 18.49 -10.64
C THR A 160 -14.45 18.73 -9.14
N ARG A 161 -13.66 17.92 -8.43
CA ARG A 161 -13.59 17.93 -6.97
C ARG A 161 -12.34 18.62 -6.42
N CYS A 162 -11.24 18.66 -7.17
CA CYS A 162 -10.00 19.23 -6.68
C CYS A 162 -9.78 20.65 -7.22
N GLN A 163 -9.20 21.51 -6.41
CA GLN A 163 -8.59 22.73 -6.90
C GLN A 163 -7.31 22.38 -7.65
N ILE A 164 -7.12 22.96 -8.84
CA ILE A 164 -5.90 22.77 -9.63
C ILE A 164 -4.97 23.96 -9.34
N ALA A 165 -3.83 23.71 -8.72
CA ALA A 165 -2.83 24.72 -8.41
C ALA A 165 -1.75 24.79 -9.51
N GLY A 166 -1.43 26.01 -9.95
CA GLY A 166 -0.41 26.24 -10.98
C GLY A 166 1.02 25.98 -10.48
N GLY A 167 1.92 25.63 -11.42
CA GLY A 167 3.32 25.26 -11.14
C GLY A 167 4.27 26.41 -10.77
N ALA A 168 3.77 27.66 -10.73
CA ALA A 168 4.60 28.85 -10.51
C ALA A 168 5.34 28.85 -9.16
N ILE A 169 4.89 28.05 -8.18
CA ILE A 169 5.54 27.92 -6.87
C ILE A 169 6.99 27.43 -6.97
N ILE A 170 7.32 26.64 -7.99
CA ILE A 170 8.69 26.16 -8.21
C ILE A 170 9.65 27.33 -8.51
N ALA A 171 9.15 28.43 -9.10
CA ALA A 171 9.98 29.59 -9.42
C ALA A 171 10.53 30.32 -8.17
N SER A 172 10.01 30.01 -6.98
CA SER A 172 10.52 30.53 -5.71
C SER A 172 11.86 29.92 -5.28
N LEU A 173 12.25 28.77 -5.86
CA LEU A 173 13.51 28.11 -5.60
C LEU A 173 14.66 28.73 -6.40
N ASP A 174 15.86 28.68 -5.83
CA ASP A 174 17.11 28.96 -6.55
C ASP A 174 17.24 28.07 -7.80
N ALA A 175 17.85 28.60 -8.86
CA ALA A 175 17.86 27.94 -10.17
C ALA A 175 18.61 26.60 -10.17
N ASP A 176 19.80 26.55 -9.56
CA ASP A 176 20.63 25.34 -9.54
C ASP A 176 19.99 24.28 -8.64
N TYR A 177 19.46 24.71 -7.49
CA TYR A 177 18.75 23.82 -6.59
C TYR A 177 17.47 23.26 -7.22
N ARG A 178 16.68 24.12 -7.88
CA ARG A 178 15.47 23.72 -8.62
C ARG A 178 15.78 22.67 -9.68
N GLU A 179 16.83 22.85 -10.47
CA GLU A 179 17.19 21.89 -11.52
C GLU A 179 17.52 20.51 -10.95
N GLN A 180 18.28 20.47 -9.85
CA GLN A 180 18.59 19.22 -9.16
C GLN A 180 17.33 18.51 -8.64
N LEU A 181 16.37 19.26 -8.08
CA LEU A 181 15.13 18.68 -7.58
C LEU A 181 14.22 18.19 -8.70
N LEU A 182 14.17 18.90 -9.83
CA LEU A 182 13.41 18.48 -11.00
C LEU A 182 13.94 17.16 -11.58
N GLN A 183 15.25 16.91 -11.53
CA GLN A 183 15.83 15.63 -11.94
C GLN A 183 15.40 14.46 -11.04
N GLY A 184 15.14 14.73 -9.75
CA GLY A 184 14.75 13.70 -8.77
C GLY A 184 13.25 13.47 -8.64
N PHE A 185 12.45 14.53 -8.76
CA PHE A 185 11.02 14.51 -8.43
C PHE A 185 10.11 14.92 -9.59
N GLY A 186 10.69 15.44 -10.67
CA GLY A 186 9.93 16.01 -11.78
C GLY A 186 9.14 17.25 -11.34
N ASN A 187 8.35 17.80 -12.26
CA ASN A 187 7.48 18.94 -11.94
C ASN A 187 6.39 18.53 -10.95
N ALA A 188 5.66 17.45 -11.23
CA ALA A 188 4.53 17.01 -10.40
C ALA A 188 4.90 16.77 -8.93
N GLY A 189 5.98 16.02 -8.68
CA GLY A 189 6.45 15.75 -7.32
C GLY A 189 6.91 17.02 -6.61
N LEU A 190 7.71 17.85 -7.28
CA LEU A 190 8.24 19.08 -6.68
C LEU A 190 7.15 20.11 -6.39
N GLU A 191 6.22 20.33 -7.32
CA GLU A 191 5.07 21.22 -7.10
C GLU A 191 4.24 20.76 -5.89
N SER A 192 3.95 19.45 -5.81
CA SER A 192 3.13 18.88 -4.73
C SER A 192 3.79 19.07 -3.37
N MET A 193 5.10 18.84 -3.28
CA MET A 193 5.87 19.06 -2.05
C MET A 193 5.87 20.53 -1.64
N LEU A 194 6.18 21.45 -2.57
CA LEU A 194 6.21 22.88 -2.26
C LEU A 194 4.82 23.41 -1.87
N LEU A 195 3.77 22.94 -2.53
CA LEU A 195 2.41 23.34 -2.19
C LEU A 195 2.00 22.83 -0.80
N ALA A 196 2.37 21.60 -0.45
CA ALA A 196 2.09 21.02 0.86
C ALA A 196 2.92 21.64 2.00
N SER A 197 4.00 22.38 1.68
CA SER A 197 4.78 23.13 2.67
C SER A 197 4.05 24.38 3.19
N GLN A 198 2.97 24.80 2.52
CA GLN A 198 2.16 25.93 2.97
C GLN A 198 1.46 25.62 4.31
N ARG A 199 1.17 26.68 5.07
CA ARG A 199 0.44 26.54 6.34
C ARG A 199 -0.92 25.89 6.10
N ASP A 200 -1.33 25.05 7.04
CA ASP A 200 -2.60 24.31 7.02
C ASP A 200 -2.75 23.24 5.92
N ALA A 201 -1.70 22.96 5.13
CA ALA A 201 -1.68 21.87 4.15
C ALA A 201 -1.04 20.58 4.69
N VAL A 202 -1.42 19.44 4.11
CA VAL A 202 -0.78 18.14 4.31
C VAL A 202 -0.53 17.47 2.96
N LEU A 203 0.64 16.89 2.78
CA LEU A 203 0.98 16.09 1.61
C LEU A 203 0.38 14.68 1.77
N TRP A 204 -0.50 14.28 0.87
CA TRP A 204 -0.88 12.87 0.75
C TRP A 204 0.02 12.23 -0.30
N THR A 205 0.88 11.33 0.15
CA THR A 205 1.81 10.58 -0.69
C THR A 205 1.92 9.15 -0.18
N ASP A 206 1.99 8.20 -1.11
CA ASP A 206 2.21 6.79 -0.83
C ASP A 206 3.67 6.37 -1.09
N ASP A 207 4.58 7.34 -1.25
CA ASP A 207 6.00 7.12 -1.48
C ASP A 207 6.86 7.69 -0.34
N LEU A 208 7.41 6.81 0.50
CA LEU A 208 8.15 7.15 1.70
C LEU A 208 9.39 8.03 1.42
N PRO A 209 10.25 7.74 0.42
CA PRO A 209 11.37 8.62 0.09
C PRO A 209 10.94 10.04 -0.26
N THR A 210 9.87 10.20 -1.06
CA THR A 210 9.28 11.52 -1.35
C THR A 210 8.79 12.20 -0.08
N ALA A 211 8.04 11.48 0.76
CA ALA A 211 7.57 11.96 2.05
C ALA A 211 8.71 12.45 2.97
N MET A 212 9.77 11.65 3.12
CA MET A 212 10.91 11.97 3.98
C MET A 212 11.68 13.18 3.46
N PHE A 213 11.86 13.27 2.14
CA PHE A 213 12.47 14.43 1.50
C PHE A 213 11.62 15.68 1.72
N ALA A 214 10.32 15.63 1.45
CA ALA A 214 9.39 16.75 1.62
C ALA A 214 9.39 17.28 3.07
N LYS A 215 9.34 16.37 4.04
CA LYS A 215 9.41 16.71 5.47
C LYS A 215 10.75 17.35 5.82
N GLY A 216 11.86 16.75 5.40
CA GLY A 216 13.20 17.21 5.74
C GLY A 216 13.58 18.55 5.12
N GLN A 217 13.20 18.78 3.87
CA GLN A 217 13.60 19.97 3.11
C GLN A 217 12.60 21.13 3.20
N PHE A 218 11.30 20.81 3.20
CA PHE A 218 10.24 21.82 3.13
C PHE A 218 9.38 21.86 4.39
N GLY A 219 9.64 21.01 5.38
CA GLY A 219 8.83 20.94 6.60
C GLY A 219 7.43 20.42 6.35
N CYS A 220 7.20 19.69 5.25
CA CYS A 220 5.88 19.18 4.92
C CYS A 220 5.37 18.22 6.00
N ARG A 221 4.10 18.40 6.36
CA ARG A 221 3.33 17.38 7.06
C ARG A 221 2.82 16.37 6.04
N ARG A 222 2.62 15.12 6.44
CA ARG A 222 2.21 14.06 5.52
C ARG A 222 1.11 13.14 6.04
N VAL A 223 0.44 12.48 5.11
CA VAL A 223 -0.40 11.30 5.32
C VAL A 223 -0.26 10.35 4.12
N TRP A 224 -0.68 9.10 4.26
CA TRP A 224 -0.70 8.09 3.19
C TRP A 224 -2.05 7.36 3.16
N SER A 225 -2.30 6.58 2.11
CA SER A 225 -3.65 6.11 1.79
C SER A 225 -4.31 5.30 2.90
N GLN A 226 -3.60 4.34 3.52
CA GLN A 226 -4.17 3.58 4.63
C GLN A 226 -4.69 4.49 5.75
N LEU A 227 -3.83 5.38 6.27
CA LEU A 227 -4.20 6.23 7.40
C LEU A 227 -5.26 7.28 7.04
N ALA A 228 -5.24 7.79 5.81
CA ALA A 228 -6.26 8.74 5.37
C ALA A 228 -7.65 8.10 5.39
N PHE A 229 -7.80 6.90 4.82
CA PHE A 229 -9.07 6.17 4.85
C PHE A 229 -9.48 5.74 6.26
N GLU A 230 -8.54 5.27 7.08
CA GLU A 230 -8.83 4.93 8.48
C GLU A 230 -9.33 6.15 9.26
N TYR A 231 -8.71 7.31 9.05
CA TYR A 231 -9.11 8.56 9.67
C TYR A 231 -10.51 9.03 9.25
N PHE A 232 -10.82 8.94 7.96
CA PHE A 232 -12.14 9.32 7.44
C PHE A 232 -13.23 8.35 7.89
N ALA A 233 -12.92 7.05 7.92
CA ALA A 233 -13.84 6.01 8.38
C ALA A 233 -14.12 6.14 9.89
N GLY A 234 -13.10 6.42 10.69
CA GLY A 234 -13.25 6.70 12.13
C GLY A 234 -14.11 7.93 12.45
N ARG A 235 -14.42 8.77 11.44
CA ARG A 235 -15.35 9.90 11.53
C ARG A 235 -16.67 9.67 10.81
N ALA A 236 -16.91 8.47 10.30
CA ALA A 236 -18.06 8.15 9.46
C ALA A 236 -18.21 9.05 8.22
N ILE A 237 -17.11 9.63 7.71
CA ILE A 237 -17.09 10.38 6.44
C ILE A 237 -17.13 9.42 5.27
N VAL A 238 -16.41 8.29 5.39
CA VAL A 238 -16.46 7.16 4.46
C VAL A 238 -16.88 5.89 5.19
N PRO A 239 -17.46 4.90 4.51
CA PRO A 239 -17.80 3.62 5.14
C PRO A 239 -16.57 2.88 5.67
N GLN A 240 -16.69 2.26 6.85
CA GLN A 240 -15.63 1.42 7.43
C GLN A 240 -15.20 0.31 6.48
N ASP A 241 -16.16 -0.33 5.82
CA ASP A 241 -15.96 -1.40 4.85
C ASP A 241 -15.05 -0.97 3.68
N LEU A 242 -15.17 0.28 3.23
CA LEU A 242 -14.32 0.82 2.17
C LEU A 242 -12.89 0.99 2.65
N SER A 243 -12.69 1.52 3.86
CA SER A 243 -11.34 1.65 4.44
C SER A 243 -10.64 0.30 4.56
N GLU A 244 -11.37 -0.75 4.94
CA GLU A 244 -10.85 -2.11 5.00
C GLU A 244 -10.56 -2.68 3.62
N ASP A 245 -11.41 -2.40 2.62
CA ASP A 245 -11.19 -2.83 1.25
C ASP A 245 -9.94 -2.17 0.62
N VAL A 246 -9.74 -0.88 0.87
CA VAL A 246 -8.51 -0.17 0.48
C VAL A 246 -7.30 -0.84 1.13
N ALA A 247 -7.31 -1.03 2.46
CA ALA A 247 -6.17 -1.66 3.15
C ALA A 247 -5.86 -3.08 2.62
N LEU A 248 -6.89 -3.89 2.33
CA LEU A 248 -6.71 -5.21 1.73
C LEU A 248 -6.12 -5.14 0.32
N GLN A 249 -6.51 -4.15 -0.49
CA GLN A 249 -5.90 -3.92 -1.80
C GLN A 249 -4.44 -3.48 -1.66
N LEU A 250 -4.10 -2.62 -0.69
CA LEU A 250 -2.71 -2.22 -0.41
C LEU A 250 -1.85 -3.45 -0.05
N PHE A 251 -2.35 -4.38 0.77
CA PHE A 251 -1.71 -5.67 1.01
C PHE A 251 -1.53 -6.49 -0.28
N GLY A 252 -2.58 -6.54 -1.10
CA GLY A 252 -2.57 -7.16 -2.43
C GLY A 252 -1.45 -6.61 -3.33
N MET A 253 -1.25 -5.29 -3.25
CA MET A 253 -0.27 -4.53 -4.01
C MET A 253 1.13 -4.47 -3.37
N ARG A 254 1.38 -5.23 -2.30
CA ARG A 254 2.68 -5.32 -1.60
C ARG A 254 3.18 -3.96 -1.07
N TYR A 255 2.27 -3.10 -0.60
CA TYR A 255 2.69 -1.91 0.13
C TYR A 255 3.39 -2.34 1.42
N TYR A 256 4.56 -1.77 1.68
CA TYR A 256 5.32 -2.04 2.89
C TYR A 256 4.61 -1.42 4.08
N TYR A 257 4.50 -2.20 5.15
CA TYR A 257 3.96 -1.78 6.43
C TYR A 257 2.49 -1.33 6.37
N VAL A 258 1.63 -2.12 5.70
CA VAL A 258 0.19 -2.00 5.91
C VAL A 258 -0.15 -2.66 7.25
N ARG A 259 -0.82 -1.93 8.15
CA ARG A 259 -1.17 -2.43 9.48
C ARG A 259 -2.53 -3.15 9.44
N PRO A 260 -2.62 -4.46 9.71
CA PRO A 260 -3.90 -5.15 9.70
C PRO A 260 -4.68 -4.89 10.99
N SER A 261 -6.00 -4.79 10.88
CA SER A 261 -6.92 -4.89 12.01
C SER A 261 -7.56 -6.28 12.07
N VAL A 262 -8.13 -6.63 13.23
CA VAL A 262 -8.91 -7.89 13.37
C VAL A 262 -10.08 -7.92 12.38
N SER A 263 -10.82 -6.81 12.23
CA SER A 263 -11.96 -6.73 11.31
C SER A 263 -11.54 -6.94 9.85
N MET A 264 -10.42 -6.33 9.45
CA MET A 264 -9.83 -6.47 8.12
C MET A 264 -9.39 -7.91 7.85
N ILE A 265 -8.76 -8.60 8.82
CA ILE A 265 -8.40 -10.02 8.70
C ILE A 265 -9.66 -10.87 8.51
N MET A 266 -10.69 -10.65 9.33
CA MET A 266 -11.95 -11.38 9.21
C MET A 266 -12.65 -11.10 7.87
N ARG A 267 -12.51 -9.90 7.31
CA ARG A 267 -13.00 -9.56 5.97
C ARG A 267 -12.24 -10.32 4.88
N ALA A 268 -10.91 -10.40 4.96
CA ALA A 268 -10.10 -11.21 4.05
C ALA A 268 -10.50 -12.70 4.10
N ILE A 269 -10.74 -13.23 5.30
CA ILE A 269 -11.21 -14.61 5.50
C ILE A 269 -12.54 -14.85 4.78
N ARG A 270 -13.50 -13.92 4.91
CA ARG A 270 -14.78 -14.02 4.20
C ARG A 270 -14.62 -13.96 2.68
N LYS A 271 -13.80 -13.04 2.16
CA LYS A 271 -13.57 -12.89 0.71
C LYS A 271 -12.95 -14.13 0.08
N CYS A 272 -12.03 -14.78 0.77
CA CYS A 272 -11.31 -15.97 0.29
C CYS A 272 -11.97 -17.31 0.70
N GLY A 273 -13.20 -17.29 1.24
CA GLY A 273 -13.85 -18.51 1.76
C GLY A 273 -13.03 -19.27 2.82
N GLY A 274 -12.11 -18.58 3.51
CA GLY A 274 -11.16 -19.17 4.44
C GLY A 274 -10.02 -19.98 3.81
N ASP A 275 -9.77 -19.86 2.51
CA ASP A 275 -8.56 -20.39 1.87
C ASP A 275 -7.35 -19.51 2.21
N VAL A 276 -6.43 -20.08 2.99
CA VAL A 276 -5.24 -19.38 3.52
C VAL A 276 -4.17 -19.10 2.46
N ASP A 277 -4.31 -19.68 1.27
CA ASP A 277 -3.37 -19.52 0.16
C ASP A 277 -3.91 -18.56 -0.94
N GLU A 278 -5.17 -18.14 -0.81
CA GLU A 278 -5.80 -17.17 -1.71
C GLU A 278 -5.50 -15.72 -1.29
N THR A 279 -5.33 -14.83 -2.27
CA THR A 279 -5.15 -13.38 -2.07
C THR A 279 -6.51 -12.71 -1.88
N PRO A 280 -6.70 -11.80 -0.90
CA PRO A 280 -5.67 -11.17 -0.07
C PRO A 280 -5.35 -11.87 1.26
N LEU A 281 -6.10 -12.91 1.66
CA LEU A 281 -5.90 -13.55 2.98
C LEU A 281 -4.46 -14.00 3.19
N ARG A 282 -3.86 -14.64 2.19
CA ARG A 282 -2.47 -15.09 2.23
C ARG A 282 -1.51 -13.97 2.63
N GLN A 283 -1.59 -12.80 1.97
CA GLN A 283 -0.70 -11.66 2.21
C GLN A 283 -0.90 -11.08 3.61
N VAL A 284 -2.15 -10.97 4.05
CA VAL A 284 -2.47 -10.51 5.40
C VAL A 284 -1.90 -11.47 6.46
N LEU A 285 -1.98 -12.79 6.25
CA LEU A 285 -1.40 -13.76 7.19
C LEU A 285 0.14 -13.71 7.20
N TYR A 286 0.78 -13.37 6.09
CA TYR A 286 2.24 -13.18 6.04
C TYR A 286 2.72 -12.03 6.96
N TRP A 287 1.87 -11.05 7.26
CA TRP A 287 2.21 -9.96 8.19
C TRP A 287 2.56 -10.46 9.60
N PHE A 288 2.03 -11.60 10.03
CA PHE A 288 2.41 -12.19 11.33
C PHE A 288 3.87 -12.65 11.39
N ALA A 289 4.53 -12.83 10.24
CA ALA A 289 5.95 -13.13 10.14
C ALA A 289 6.83 -11.86 10.07
N ASP A 290 6.25 -10.66 10.00
CA ASP A 290 7.01 -9.42 9.88
C ASP A 290 7.81 -9.14 11.17
N GLU A 291 9.12 -9.07 11.04
CA GLU A 291 10.05 -8.81 12.15
C GLU A 291 10.03 -7.36 12.60
N HIS A 292 9.67 -6.43 11.71
CA HIS A 292 9.65 -4.99 11.97
C HIS A 292 8.38 -4.54 12.71
N ALA A 293 7.32 -5.32 12.68
CA ALA A 293 6.11 -5.03 13.44
C ALA A 293 6.33 -5.27 14.94
N LYS A 294 5.76 -4.39 15.78
CA LYS A 294 5.88 -4.50 17.25
C LYS A 294 5.24 -5.80 17.76
N THR A 295 5.99 -6.54 18.57
CA THR A 295 5.58 -7.84 19.13
C THR A 295 4.24 -7.78 19.84
N ASP A 296 4.03 -6.79 20.71
CA ASP A 296 2.78 -6.64 21.46
C ASP A 296 1.59 -6.38 20.53
N GLY A 297 1.76 -5.54 19.51
CA GLY A 297 0.73 -5.27 18.52
C GLY A 297 0.33 -6.52 17.74
N GLN A 298 1.32 -7.28 17.24
CA GLN A 298 1.05 -8.56 16.56
C GLN A 298 0.42 -9.60 17.48
N PHE A 299 0.81 -9.65 18.76
CA PHE A 299 0.18 -10.52 19.75
C PHE A 299 -1.29 -10.18 19.92
N MET A 300 -1.62 -8.90 20.10
CA MET A 300 -2.99 -8.43 20.29
C MET A 300 -3.85 -8.68 19.05
N ILE A 301 -3.33 -8.44 17.85
CA ILE A 301 -4.02 -8.74 16.60
C ILE A 301 -4.22 -10.25 16.42
N ALA A 302 -3.22 -11.08 16.74
CA ALA A 302 -3.36 -12.54 16.69
C ALA A 302 -4.43 -13.03 17.66
N ALA A 303 -4.37 -12.60 18.92
CA ALA A 303 -5.33 -12.97 19.96
C ALA A 303 -6.77 -12.55 19.58
N GLY A 304 -6.96 -11.31 19.14
CA GLY A 304 -8.27 -10.82 18.70
C GLY A 304 -8.79 -11.54 17.45
N THR A 305 -7.90 -11.87 16.52
CA THR A 305 -8.23 -12.67 15.32
C THR A 305 -8.67 -14.06 15.71
N LEU A 306 -7.93 -14.77 16.56
CA LEU A 306 -8.30 -16.11 17.01
C LEU A 306 -9.66 -16.09 17.72
N LYS A 307 -9.87 -15.15 18.64
CA LYS A 307 -11.16 -14.99 19.32
C LYS A 307 -12.31 -14.85 18.31
N THR A 308 -12.20 -13.88 17.40
CA THR A 308 -13.26 -13.57 16.43
C THR A 308 -13.45 -14.69 15.41
N LEU A 309 -12.37 -15.36 15.02
CA LEU A 309 -12.38 -16.50 14.11
C LEU A 309 -13.17 -17.68 14.68
N TRP A 310 -12.85 -18.08 15.91
CA TRP A 310 -13.52 -19.21 16.56
C TRP A 310 -14.94 -18.89 17.02
N GLN A 311 -15.30 -17.61 17.14
CA GLN A 311 -16.67 -17.15 17.37
C GLN A 311 -17.51 -17.01 16.09
N SER A 312 -16.88 -17.08 14.92
CA SER A 312 -17.57 -16.95 13.65
C SER A 312 -18.32 -18.22 13.27
N SER A 313 -19.27 -18.12 12.34
CA SER A 313 -20.02 -19.25 11.80
C SER A 313 -19.23 -20.14 10.82
N LEU A 314 -17.90 -20.02 10.80
CA LEU A 314 -17.05 -20.84 9.94
C LEU A 314 -17.00 -22.29 10.45
N VAL A 315 -16.75 -23.22 9.53
CA VAL A 315 -16.52 -24.62 9.89
C VAL A 315 -15.25 -24.72 10.74
N ASP A 316 -15.28 -25.50 11.82
CA ASP A 316 -14.15 -25.69 12.75
C ASP A 316 -12.83 -26.02 12.03
N ALA A 317 -12.87 -26.82 10.96
CA ALA A 317 -11.70 -27.15 10.14
C ALA A 317 -11.05 -25.91 9.48
N THR A 318 -11.86 -24.95 9.03
CA THR A 318 -11.39 -23.69 8.45
C THR A 318 -10.75 -22.81 9.53
N ALA A 319 -11.39 -22.70 10.70
CA ALA A 319 -10.84 -21.97 11.84
C ALA A 319 -9.50 -22.57 12.32
N GLN A 320 -9.40 -23.90 12.36
CA GLN A 320 -8.17 -24.61 12.67
C GLN A 320 -7.06 -24.32 11.64
N ARG A 321 -7.35 -24.39 10.34
CA ARG A 321 -6.36 -24.12 9.28
C ARG A 321 -5.81 -22.70 9.36
N ILE A 322 -6.69 -21.70 9.54
CA ILE A 322 -6.28 -20.30 9.69
C ILE A 322 -5.47 -20.12 10.99
N THR A 323 -5.91 -20.72 12.10
CA THR A 323 -5.16 -20.71 13.36
C THR A 323 -3.75 -21.23 13.16
N ILE A 324 -3.60 -22.43 12.57
CA ILE A 324 -2.29 -23.04 12.29
C ILE A 324 -1.43 -22.11 11.43
N ARG A 325 -1.97 -21.52 10.36
CA ARG A 325 -1.22 -20.60 9.50
C ARG A 325 -0.75 -19.36 10.28
N ILE A 326 -1.55 -18.80 11.19
CA ILE A 326 -1.13 -17.70 12.08
C ILE A 326 0.05 -18.15 12.96
N LEU A 327 -0.03 -19.33 13.59
CA LEU A 327 1.03 -19.86 14.45
C LEU A 327 2.33 -20.07 13.66
N GLU A 328 2.24 -20.68 12.48
CA GLU A 328 3.39 -20.89 11.58
C GLU A 328 4.09 -19.56 11.28
N ARG A 329 3.33 -18.54 10.86
CA ARG A 329 3.87 -17.22 10.52
C ARG A 329 4.45 -16.50 11.72
N LEU A 330 3.76 -16.50 12.86
CA LEU A 330 4.29 -15.95 14.11
C LEU A 330 5.63 -16.57 14.48
N THR A 331 5.87 -17.85 14.19
CA THR A 331 7.14 -18.49 14.57
C THR A 331 8.27 -18.37 13.56
N GLN A 332 8.05 -17.67 12.43
CA GLN A 332 9.11 -17.35 11.48
C GLN A 332 9.99 -16.19 11.96
N ARG A 333 9.52 -15.40 12.93
CA ARG A 333 10.24 -14.25 13.48
C ARG A 333 10.93 -14.53 14.82
N PRO A 334 11.98 -13.75 15.19
CA PRO A 334 12.58 -13.79 16.51
C PRO A 334 11.54 -13.59 17.62
N GLY A 335 11.60 -14.43 18.67
CA GLY A 335 10.65 -14.38 19.79
C GLY A 335 9.25 -14.93 19.48
N GLY A 336 8.97 -15.31 18.24
CA GLY A 336 7.67 -15.79 17.78
C GLY A 336 7.11 -16.99 18.54
N LEU A 337 7.98 -17.94 18.92
CA LEU A 337 7.57 -19.10 19.73
C LEU A 337 7.06 -18.68 21.11
N ASN A 338 7.64 -17.64 21.72
CA ASN A 338 7.16 -17.12 23.00
C ASN A 338 5.79 -16.45 22.84
N MET A 339 5.51 -15.81 21.70
CA MET A 339 4.17 -15.30 21.40
C MET A 339 3.14 -16.43 21.32
N VAL A 340 3.46 -17.53 20.61
CA VAL A 340 2.56 -18.69 20.53
C VAL A 340 2.30 -19.32 21.90
N LYS A 341 3.35 -19.48 22.72
CA LYS A 341 3.20 -19.93 24.12
C LYS A 341 2.34 -18.95 24.93
N GLY A 342 2.54 -17.65 24.73
CA GLY A 342 1.72 -16.61 25.32
C GLY A 342 0.25 -16.72 24.93
N LEU A 343 -0.06 -17.01 23.65
CA LEU A 343 -1.42 -17.23 23.19
C LEU A 343 -2.04 -18.44 23.90
N LEU A 344 -1.31 -19.56 24.01
CA LEU A 344 -1.76 -20.76 24.73
C LEU A 344 -2.08 -20.46 26.20
N VAL A 345 -1.16 -19.82 26.91
CA VAL A 345 -1.33 -19.51 28.35
C VAL A 345 -2.51 -18.56 28.58
N ASN A 346 -2.76 -17.64 27.65
CA ASN A 346 -3.79 -16.61 27.79
C ASN A 346 -5.12 -16.98 27.13
N VAL A 347 -5.33 -18.20 26.62
CA VAL A 347 -6.59 -18.56 25.92
C VAL A 347 -7.82 -18.24 26.77
N ALA A 348 -7.82 -18.61 28.06
CA ALA A 348 -8.95 -18.32 28.94
C ALA A 348 -9.23 -16.81 29.07
N ALA A 349 -8.20 -15.97 29.16
CA ALA A 349 -8.36 -14.52 29.22
C ALA A 349 -8.83 -13.92 27.88
N ILE A 350 -8.30 -14.42 26.76
CA ILE A 350 -8.66 -13.97 25.41
C ILE A 350 -10.15 -14.22 25.13
N PHE A 351 -10.61 -15.44 25.41
CA PHE A 351 -11.99 -15.87 25.12
C PHE A 351 -13.00 -15.48 26.21
N GLY A 352 -12.53 -15.22 27.43
CA GLY A 352 -13.39 -14.82 28.55
C GLY A 352 -14.42 -15.88 28.88
N VAL A 353 -15.71 -15.54 28.77
CA VAL A 353 -16.82 -16.45 29.08
C VAL A 353 -17.10 -17.49 27.97
N ASP A 354 -16.48 -17.35 26.79
CA ASP A 354 -16.64 -18.30 25.68
C ASP A 354 -15.70 -19.50 25.85
N VAL A 355 -16.01 -20.32 26.87
CA VAL A 355 -15.18 -21.45 27.27
C VAL A 355 -15.12 -22.54 26.19
N ILE A 356 -16.19 -22.71 25.41
CA ILE A 356 -16.27 -23.75 24.37
C ILE A 356 -15.29 -23.45 23.24
N ASN A 357 -15.36 -22.24 22.66
CA ASN A 357 -14.46 -21.87 21.57
C ASN A 357 -13.02 -21.68 22.08
N GLY A 358 -12.86 -21.20 23.33
CA GLY A 358 -11.57 -21.18 24.00
C GLY A 358 -10.94 -22.57 24.10
N ALA A 359 -11.68 -23.59 24.51
CA ALA A 359 -11.17 -24.96 24.60
C ALA A 359 -10.75 -25.53 23.23
N LYS A 360 -11.54 -25.27 22.17
CA LYS A 360 -11.18 -25.66 20.79
C LYS A 360 -9.89 -24.99 20.34
N ALA A 361 -9.76 -23.67 20.51
CA ALA A 361 -8.57 -22.92 20.16
C ALA A 361 -7.34 -23.40 20.95
N HIS A 362 -7.49 -23.64 22.26
CA HIS A 362 -6.45 -24.21 23.11
C HIS A 362 -5.95 -25.55 22.58
N GLN A 363 -6.86 -26.47 22.25
CA GLN A 363 -6.51 -27.79 21.72
C GLN A 363 -5.70 -27.69 20.42
N VAL A 364 -6.08 -26.79 19.51
CA VAL A 364 -5.35 -26.58 18.25
C VAL A 364 -3.94 -26.04 18.50
N ILE A 365 -3.79 -25.02 19.36
CA ILE A 365 -2.48 -24.42 19.68
C ILE A 365 -1.57 -25.45 20.39
N GLU A 366 -2.12 -26.20 21.35
CA GLU A 366 -1.39 -27.23 22.07
C GLU A 366 -0.94 -28.37 21.14
N ALA A 367 -1.84 -28.86 20.28
CA ALA A 367 -1.51 -29.90 19.30
C ALA A 367 -0.42 -29.45 18.32
N TRP A 368 -0.49 -28.20 17.84
CA TRP A 368 0.53 -27.61 16.97
C TRP A 368 1.90 -27.54 17.66
N LEU A 369 1.95 -27.08 18.92
CA LEU A 369 3.18 -27.03 19.71
C LEU A 369 3.80 -28.43 19.93
N LYS A 370 2.97 -29.42 20.27
CA LYS A 370 3.43 -30.83 20.44
C LYS A 370 3.95 -31.39 19.11
N GLY A 371 3.24 -31.17 18.02
CA GLY A 371 3.63 -31.63 16.68
C GLY A 371 4.98 -31.08 16.23
N ARG A 372 5.31 -29.83 16.62
CA ARG A 372 6.59 -29.19 16.28
C ARG A 372 7.79 -29.82 16.99
N HIS A 373 7.60 -30.40 18.18
CA HIS A 373 8.64 -31.14 18.89
C HIS A 373 8.90 -32.54 18.32
N SER A 374 7.97 -33.07 17.53
CA SER A 374 8.10 -34.37 16.86
C SER A 374 8.82 -34.27 15.50
N THR A 375 9.05 -33.06 14.98
CA THR A 375 9.84 -32.84 13.76
C THR A 375 11.30 -32.62 14.15
N ILE A 376 12.02 -33.72 14.34
CA ILE A 376 13.48 -33.75 14.29
C ILE A 376 13.91 -33.27 12.90
N ILE A 377 14.86 -32.35 12.89
CA ILE A 377 15.56 -31.79 11.74
C ILE A 377 15.84 -32.88 10.68
N ILE A 378 15.37 -32.68 9.47
CA ILE A 378 15.94 -33.29 8.27
C ILE A 378 16.40 -32.11 7.38
N PRO A 379 17.62 -32.16 6.81
CA PRO A 379 18.40 -30.98 6.40
C PRO A 379 17.75 -30.07 5.37
#